data_AF-A0A1Z1MM84-F1
#
_entry.id   AF-A0A1Z1MM84-F1
#
_cell.length_a   1.000
_cell.length_b   1.000
_cell.length_c   1.000
_cell.angle_alpha   90.00
_cell.angle_beta   90.00
_cell.angle_gamma   90.00
#
_symmetry.space_group_name_H-M   'P 1'
#
loop_
_entity.id
_entity.type
_entity.pdbx_description
1 polymer ?
#
loop_
_entity_poly.entity_id
_entity_poly.type
_entity_poly.pdbx_seq_one_letter_code
_entity_poly.pdbx_strand_id
1 'polypeptide(L)'
;MELNSYNLFKIISMNNLWSAKIAIIMILSNLISIGIGRYAIKMRGLGPSIPVLGLEGLGLPELLATTSLGHIIGAGTILGLKSINYLS
;
A
#
# COMPACT_ATOMS: atom_id res chain seq x y z
N MET A 1 -30.23 -4.44 -24.13
CA MET A 1 -29.80 -5.51 -23.20
C MET A 1 -29.92 -4.94 -21.80
N GLU A 2 -31.04 -5.22 -21.12
CA GLU A 2 -31.31 -4.63 -19.81
C GLU A 2 -30.35 -5.22 -18.78
N LEU A 3 -29.45 -4.38 -18.28
CA LEU A 3 -28.52 -4.69 -17.20
C LEU A 3 -29.34 -4.74 -15.90
N ASN A 4 -30.09 -5.82 -15.71
CA ASN A 4 -30.93 -5.96 -14.53
C ASN A 4 -30.02 -6.12 -13.28
N SER A 5 -30.46 -5.58 -12.14
CA SER A 5 -29.63 -5.21 -10.98
C SER A 5 -28.85 -6.37 -10.36
N TYR A 6 -29.38 -7.59 -10.46
CA TYR A 6 -28.74 -8.88 -10.14
C TYR A 6 -27.40 -9.11 -10.87
N ASN A 7 -27.26 -8.74 -12.14
CA ASN A 7 -26.01 -8.91 -12.89
C ASN A 7 -24.94 -7.92 -12.43
N LEU A 8 -25.33 -6.70 -12.06
CA LEU A 8 -24.42 -5.69 -11.55
C LEU A 8 -23.82 -6.11 -10.19
N PHE A 9 -24.67 -6.60 -9.27
CA PHE A 9 -24.22 -7.16 -8.00
C PHE A 9 -23.28 -8.37 -8.17
N LYS A 10 -23.56 -9.24 -9.15
CA LYS A 10 -22.73 -10.41 -9.46
C LYS A 10 -21.33 -10.01 -9.94
N ILE A 11 -21.20 -8.97 -10.77
CA ILE A 11 -19.91 -8.47 -11.26
C ILE A 11 -19.06 -7.88 -10.12
N ILE A 12 -19.69 -7.19 -9.18
CA ILE A 12 -19.01 -6.58 -8.02
C ILE A 12 -18.56 -7.66 -7.03
N SER A 13 -19.42 -8.64 -6.74
CA SER A 13 -19.14 -9.70 -5.77
C SER A 13 -18.13 -10.76 -6.28
N MET A 14 -18.02 -10.97 -7.59
CA MET A 14 -17.11 -11.97 -8.17
C MET A 14 -15.64 -11.50 -8.20
N ASN A 15 -15.40 -10.18 -8.09
CA ASN A 15 -14.07 -9.64 -7.95
C ASN A 15 -13.63 -9.78 -6.48
N ASN A 16 -13.21 -10.99 -6.08
CA ASN A 16 -12.43 -11.14 -4.85
C ASN A 16 -11.06 -10.47 -5.08
N LEU A 17 -11.06 -9.15 -4.96
CA LEU A 17 -9.97 -8.23 -5.30
C LEU A 17 -8.78 -8.35 -4.35
N TRP A 18 -8.86 -9.21 -3.34
CA TRP A 18 -7.83 -9.38 -2.33
C TRP A 18 -7.28 -10.80 -2.36
N SER A 19 -6.00 -10.92 -2.74
CA SER A 19 -5.27 -12.17 -2.90
C SER A 19 -3.94 -12.07 -2.17
N ALA A 20 -3.38 -13.20 -1.72
CA ALA A 20 -2.08 -13.24 -1.05
C ALA A 20 -0.96 -12.56 -1.88
N LYS A 21 -1.06 -12.64 -3.22
CA LYS A 21 -0.16 -11.92 -4.14
C LYS A 21 -0.21 -10.40 -3.96
N ILE A 22 -1.40 -9.84 -3.78
CA ILE A 22 -1.63 -8.40 -3.57
C ILE A 22 -1.04 -7.96 -2.23
N ALA A 23 -1.27 -8.76 -1.19
CA ALA A 23 -0.71 -8.49 0.13
C ALA A 23 0.84 -8.43 0.10
N ILE A 24 1.48 -9.36 -0.61
CA ILE A 24 2.93 -9.37 -0.79
C ILE A 24 3.42 -8.11 -1.52
N ILE A 25 2.73 -7.70 -2.59
CA ILE A 25 3.06 -6.47 -3.33
C ILE A 25 2.95 -5.24 -2.41
N MET A 26 1.89 -5.14 -1.60
CA MET A 26 1.71 -4.03 -0.64
C MET A 26 2.82 -3.97 0.41
N ILE A 27 3.21 -5.13 0.95
CA ILE A 27 4.28 -5.22 1.96
C ILE A 27 5.60 -4.75 1.34
N LEU A 28 5.91 -5.18 0.11
CA LEU A 28 7.10 -4.74 -0.61
C LEU A 28 7.08 -3.22 -0.87
N SER A 29 5.96 -2.67 -1.33
CA SER A 29 5.82 -1.21 -1.54
C SER A 29 6.02 -0.41 -0.25
N ASN A 30 5.51 -0.90 0.89
CA ASN A 30 5.75 -0.27 2.18
C ASN A 30 7.23 -0.34 2.61
N LEU A 31 7.88 -1.50 2.42
CA LEU A 31 9.30 -1.65 2.76
C LEU A 31 10.21 -0.71 1.95
N ILE A 32 9.93 -0.60 0.64
CA ILE A 32 10.63 0.30 -0.28
C ILE A 32 10.40 1.76 0.16
N SER A 33 9.16 2.13 0.47
CA SER A 33 8.79 3.47 0.90
C SER A 33 9.45 3.88 2.23
N ILE A 34 9.54 2.95 3.19
CA ILE A 34 10.28 3.17 4.45
C ILE A 34 11.78 3.38 4.18
N GLY A 35 12.35 2.58 3.28
CA GLY A 35 13.75 2.74 2.84
C GLY A 35 14.00 4.11 2.21
N ILE A 36 13.13 4.55 1.29
CA ILE A 36 13.19 5.88 0.67
C ILE A 36 13.03 6.97 1.73
N GLY A 37 12.06 6.85 2.63
CA GLY A 37 11.82 7.80 3.71
C GLY A 37 13.04 8.01 4.60
N ARG A 38 13.81 6.94 4.88
CA ARG A 38 15.05 7.04 5.67
C ARG A 38 16.11 7.95 5.02
N TYR A 39 16.14 8.02 3.68
CA TYR A 39 17.09 8.87 2.94
C TYR A 39 16.48 10.21 2.52
N ALA A 40 15.17 10.28 2.30
CA ALA A 40 14.48 11.46 1.80
C ALA A 40 14.08 12.45 2.91
N ILE A 41 13.81 11.96 4.13
CA ILE A 41 13.38 12.82 5.23
C ILE A 41 14.60 13.54 5.81
N LYS A 42 14.69 14.85 5.53
CA LYS A 42 15.77 15.72 5.99
C LYS A 42 15.62 16.17 7.44
N MET A 43 14.38 16.26 7.94
CA MET A 43 14.07 16.61 9.33
C MET A 43 13.46 15.43 10.05
N ARG A 44 14.32 14.66 10.72
CA ARG A 44 13.97 13.41 11.38
C ARG A 44 13.68 13.64 12.85
N GLY A 45 12.70 12.95 13.41
CA GLY A 45 12.40 13.03 14.84
C GLY A 45 11.64 14.29 15.31
N LEU A 46 10.92 15.01 14.44
CA LEU A 46 10.01 16.10 14.83
C LEU A 46 8.74 15.64 15.60
N GLY A 47 8.75 14.43 16.15
CA GLY A 47 7.61 13.83 16.85
C GLY A 47 8.06 12.75 17.82
N PRO A 48 7.14 12.23 18.65
CA PRO A 48 7.46 11.26 19.68
C PRO A 48 8.21 10.06 19.09
N SER A 49 9.38 9.78 19.65
CA SER A 49 10.22 8.66 19.28
C SER A 49 9.54 7.38 19.77
N ILE A 50 9.20 6.46 18.86
CA ILE A 50 8.71 5.14 19.28
C ILE A 50 9.91 4.22 19.42
N PRO A 51 10.22 3.70 20.63
CA PRO A 51 11.30 2.74 20.85
C PRO A 51 10.95 1.30 20.40
N VAL A 52 9.93 1.12 19.55
CA VAL A 52 9.37 -0.21 19.19
C VAL A 52 10.14 -0.88 18.05
N LEU A 53 10.92 -0.12 17.26
CA LEU A 53 11.57 -0.66 16.06
C LEU A 53 13.09 -0.77 16.14
N GLY A 54 13.75 -0.31 17.21
CA GLY A 54 15.23 -0.28 17.27
C GLY A 54 15.91 0.53 16.16
N LEU A 55 15.14 1.16 15.26
CA LEU A 55 15.58 2.15 14.29
C LEU A 55 15.66 3.50 15.00
N GLU A 56 16.83 3.78 15.56
CA GLU A 56 17.17 5.12 16.06
C GLU A 56 16.92 6.16 14.95
N GLY A 57 15.92 7.02 15.16
CA GLY A 57 15.62 8.14 14.25
C GLY A 57 14.55 7.92 13.18
N LEU A 58 13.56 7.05 13.39
CA LEU A 58 12.26 7.12 12.72
C LEU A 58 11.17 7.43 13.76
N GLY A 59 10.69 8.67 13.78
CA GLY A 59 9.56 9.09 14.60
C GLY A 59 8.23 8.49 14.13
N LEU A 60 7.23 8.52 15.01
CA LEU A 60 5.83 8.16 14.72
C LEU A 60 5.27 8.83 13.44
N PRO A 61 5.46 10.14 13.22
CA PRO A 61 4.99 10.78 11.98
C PRO A 61 5.74 10.31 10.73
N GLU A 62 7.02 9.94 10.85
CA GLU A 62 7.83 9.47 9.71
C GLU A 62 7.40 8.07 9.27
N LEU A 63 7.11 7.19 10.23
CA LEU A 63 6.57 5.86 9.94
C LEU A 63 5.18 5.96 9.29
N LEU A 64 4.30 6.82 9.80
CA LEU A 64 2.97 7.04 9.21
C LEU A 64 3.05 7.64 7.81
N ALA A 65 3.93 8.61 7.59
CA ALA A 65 4.12 9.22 6.28
C ALA A 65 4.64 8.20 5.25
N THR A 66 5.66 7.43 5.61
CA THR A 66 6.25 6.43 4.71
C THR A 66 5.32 5.25 4.43
N THR A 67 4.57 4.77 5.41
CA THR A 67 3.54 3.72 5.19
C THR A 67 2.38 4.24 4.35
N SER A 68 1.96 5.51 4.52
CA SER A 68 0.93 6.12 3.67
C SER A 68 1.39 6.26 2.21
N LEU A 69 2.63 6.73 1.99
CA LEU A 69 3.24 6.77 0.66
C LEU A 69 3.35 5.36 0.03
N GLY A 70 3.74 4.37 0.83
CA GLY A 70 3.82 2.97 0.40
C GLY A 70 2.47 2.41 -0.04
N HIS A 71 1.37 2.82 0.62
CA HIS A 71 0.02 2.45 0.19
C HIS A 71 -0.39 3.08 -1.14
N ILE A 72 -0.03 4.35 -1.39
CA ILE A 72 -0.31 5.02 -2.67
C ILE A 72 0.43 4.31 -3.81
N ILE A 73 1.72 4.03 -3.62
CA ILE A 73 2.56 3.31 -4.59
C ILE A 73 2.03 1.89 -4.79
N GLY A 74 1.68 1.20 -3.69
CA GLY A 74 1.16 -0.15 -3.72
C GLY A 74 -0.17 -0.24 -4.47
N ALA A 75 -1.12 0.65 -4.19
CA ALA A 75 -2.41 0.71 -4.90
C ALA A 75 -2.22 0.97 -6.40
N GLY A 76 -1.35 1.92 -6.77
CA GLY A 76 -1.01 2.18 -8.18
C GLY A 76 -0.38 0.96 -8.86
N THR A 77 0.51 0.27 -8.17
CA THR A 77 1.17 -0.95 -8.66
C THR A 77 0.16 -2.08 -8.87
N ILE A 78 -0.71 -2.35 -7.89
CA ILE A 78 -1.75 -3.38 -8.00
C ILE A 78 -2.70 -3.09 -9.16
N LEU A 79 -3.16 -1.84 -9.30
CA LEU A 79 -4.04 -1.45 -10.39
C LEU A 79 -3.34 -1.60 -11.75
N GLY A 80 -2.05 -1.25 -11.84
CA GLY A 80 -1.23 -1.45 -13.03
C GLY A 80 -1.06 -2.93 -13.38
N LEU A 81 -0.68 -3.78 -12.43
CA LEU A 81 -0.56 -5.23 -12.66
C LEU A 81 -1.89 -5.90 -13.01
N LYS A 82 -3.01 -5.41 -12.45
CA LYS A 82 -4.36 -5.85 -12.82
C LYS A 82 -4.70 -5.45 -14.26
N SER A 83 -4.33 -4.24 -14.68
CA SER A 83 -4.52 -3.78 -16.06
C SER A 83 -3.76 -4.63 -17.09
N ILE A 84 -2.58 -5.12 -16.72
CA ILE A 84 -1.74 -6.00 -17.56
C ILE A 84 -2.21 -7.48 -17.48
N ASN A 85 -3.31 -7.77 -16.75
CA ASN A 85 -3.87 -9.11 -16.55
C ASN A 85 -2.88 -10.12 -15.91
N TYR A 86 -1.79 -9.64 -15.31
CA TYR A 86 -0.82 -10.48 -14.62
C TYR A 86 -1.38 -11.03 -13.29
N LEU A 87 -2.34 -10.30 -12.75
CA LEU A 87 -3.05 -10.64 -11.54
C LEU A 87 -4.49 -11.01 -11.90
N SER A 88 -4.71 -12.31 -12.13
CA SER A 88 -6.03 -12.89 -12.42
C SER A 88 -6.87 -13.07 -11.16
#